data_AF-A0A7Y4VCR6-F1
#
_entry.id   AF-A0A7Y4VCR6-F1
#
_cell.length_a   1.000
_cell.length_b   1.000
_cell.length_c   1.000
_cell.angle_alpha   90.00
_cell.angle_beta   90.00
_cell.angle_gamma   90.00
#
_symmetry.space_group_name_H-M   'P 1'
#
loop_
_entity.id
_entity.type
_entity.pdbx_description
1 polymer ?
#
loop_
_entity_poly.entity_id
_entity_poly.type
_entity_poly.pdbx_seq_one_letter_code
_entity_poly.pdbx_strand_id
1 'polypeptide(L)'
;MKLTSMNTPRLLFVTACLWAAVSTARAATVVWDGGGGNYSWQNATNWDGDAVPGPDDDVVINVSSNLTVSSSADVTVKSLQCSNDLAIVGGTFGVTANASIVQGALTMSSGTALSASGGGTSLTAIGPDNVDGSTLYANGGATLSLPALRSYLKDGCAGTTLQASGAGSVLALPALTNLVAATPSVYGCAGLSVQALAGGQVLLTSLMNLDGTVSVLADGTNSVVDLSQLTAVTATNGTASFTAQNGGTVLMPALVAVQYASLNVSGGSVLSLPALRSYLKDGCAGTTLQASGAGSVLA
;
A
#
# COMPACT_ATOMS: atom_id res chain seq x y z
N MET A 1 7.34 -92.60 -0.77
CA MET A 1 8.53 -91.96 -0.18
C MET A 1 9.33 -91.27 -1.29
N LYS A 2 9.04 -89.98 -1.56
CA LYS A 2 9.95 -88.94 -2.09
C LYS A 2 9.13 -87.69 -2.39
N LEU A 3 9.44 -86.60 -1.68
CA LEU A 3 8.95 -85.24 -1.94
C LEU A 3 9.64 -84.67 -3.19
N THR A 4 8.90 -83.88 -3.97
CA THR A 4 9.37 -82.79 -4.85
C THR A 4 8.12 -82.07 -5.37
N SER A 5 7.96 -80.75 -5.47
CA SER A 5 8.55 -79.54 -4.90
C SER A 5 7.54 -78.45 -5.29
N MET A 6 7.19 -77.55 -4.37
CA MET A 6 6.27 -76.43 -4.59
C MET A 6 6.88 -75.39 -5.55
N ASN A 7 6.07 -74.82 -6.44
CA ASN A 7 6.43 -73.64 -7.23
C ASN A 7 5.35 -72.56 -7.06
N THR A 8 5.64 -71.57 -6.22
CA THR A 8 4.82 -70.36 -6.04
C THR A 8 5.52 -69.21 -6.77
N PRO A 9 4.84 -68.40 -7.60
CA PRO A 9 5.49 -67.28 -8.27
C PRO A 9 5.72 -66.14 -7.24
N ARG A 10 6.98 -65.73 -7.10
CA ARG A 10 7.37 -64.54 -6.34
C ARG A 10 7.00 -63.29 -7.15
N LEU A 11 6.02 -62.53 -6.67
CA LEU A 11 5.72 -61.19 -7.14
C LEU A 11 6.78 -60.23 -6.57
N LEU A 12 7.63 -59.67 -7.43
CA LEU A 12 8.63 -58.69 -7.06
C LEU A 12 7.95 -57.30 -6.96
N PHE A 13 7.61 -56.86 -5.75
CA PHE A 13 7.23 -55.46 -5.51
C PHE A 13 8.51 -54.63 -5.44
N VAL A 14 8.84 -53.92 -6.51
CA VAL A 14 9.82 -52.82 -6.47
C VAL A 14 9.08 -51.59 -5.95
N THR A 15 9.12 -51.37 -4.64
CA THR A 15 8.67 -50.10 -4.04
C THR A 15 9.72 -49.04 -4.35
N ALA A 16 9.54 -48.30 -5.44
CA ALA A 16 10.29 -47.09 -5.68
C ALA A 16 9.81 -46.04 -4.67
N CYS A 17 10.55 -45.89 -3.57
CA CYS A 17 10.36 -44.81 -2.63
C CYS A 17 10.87 -43.52 -3.31
N LEU A 18 9.97 -42.81 -3.98
CA LEU A 18 10.22 -41.49 -4.55
C LEU A 18 10.40 -40.52 -3.37
N TRP A 19 11.64 -40.32 -2.94
CA TRP A 19 11.97 -39.19 -2.07
C TRP A 19 11.78 -37.92 -2.88
N ALA A 20 10.63 -37.28 -2.74
CA ALA A 20 10.54 -35.86 -3.05
C ALA A 20 11.51 -35.18 -2.08
N ALA A 21 12.67 -34.77 -2.61
CA ALA A 21 13.52 -33.83 -1.91
C ALA A 21 12.69 -32.55 -1.77
N VAL A 22 12.08 -32.37 -0.60
CA VAL A 22 11.60 -31.04 -0.21
C VAL A 22 12.87 -30.23 -0.04
N SER A 23 13.23 -29.49 -1.08
CA SER A 23 14.20 -28.42 -0.95
C SER A 23 13.57 -27.41 -0.01
N THR A 24 13.94 -27.46 1.27
CA THR A 24 13.76 -26.32 2.16
C THR A 24 14.64 -25.22 1.58
N ALA A 25 14.06 -24.38 0.71
CA ALA A 25 14.70 -23.16 0.27
C ALA A 25 15.02 -22.38 1.55
N ARG A 26 16.30 -22.32 1.92
CA ARG A 26 16.75 -21.38 2.93
C ARG A 26 16.55 -20.01 2.32
N ALA A 27 15.93 -19.10 3.06
CA ALA A 27 15.87 -17.69 2.68
C ALA A 27 17.29 -17.25 2.31
N ALA A 28 17.52 -16.90 1.05
CA ALA A 28 18.80 -16.41 0.60
C ALA A 28 18.83 -14.92 0.95
N THR A 29 19.89 -14.51 1.64
CA THR A 29 20.21 -13.09 1.72
C THR A 29 20.87 -12.71 0.41
N VAL A 30 20.28 -11.77 -0.32
CA VAL A 30 20.84 -11.25 -1.57
C VAL A 30 21.29 -9.81 -1.34
N VAL A 31 22.55 -9.54 -1.58
CA VAL A 31 23.24 -8.30 -1.23
C VAL A 31 23.63 -7.54 -2.48
N TRP A 32 23.33 -6.25 -2.51
CA TRP A 32 23.81 -5.36 -3.56
C TRP A 32 25.33 -5.22 -3.50
N ASP A 33 26.01 -5.58 -4.58
CA ASP A 33 27.47 -5.45 -4.72
C ASP A 33 27.91 -4.42 -5.77
N GLY A 34 26.99 -4.03 -6.67
CA GLY A 34 27.26 -3.06 -7.74
C GLY A 34 28.24 -3.53 -8.81
N GLY A 35 28.46 -4.84 -8.96
CA GLY A 35 29.41 -5.42 -9.92
C GLY A 35 29.11 -5.11 -11.40
N GLY A 36 27.89 -4.72 -11.71
CA GLY A 36 27.38 -4.50 -13.06
C GLY A 36 27.64 -3.12 -13.66
N GLY A 37 28.34 -2.23 -12.95
CA GLY A 37 28.77 -0.93 -13.46
C GLY A 37 27.64 0.08 -13.70
N ASN A 38 26.43 -0.20 -13.21
CA ASN A 38 25.28 0.69 -13.22
C ASN A 38 24.48 0.51 -11.92
N TYR A 39 23.40 1.28 -11.72
CA TYR A 39 22.58 1.21 -10.51
C TYR A 39 21.17 0.66 -10.76
N SER A 40 21.01 -0.24 -11.73
CA SER A 40 19.72 -0.88 -12.02
C SER A 40 19.49 -2.11 -11.13
N TRP A 41 18.34 -2.17 -10.47
CA TRP A 41 17.84 -3.36 -9.75
C TRP A 41 17.76 -4.57 -10.67
N GLN A 42 17.32 -4.38 -11.91
CA GLN A 42 17.10 -5.46 -12.88
C GLN A 42 18.39 -6.01 -13.48
N ASN A 43 19.55 -5.38 -13.23
CA ASN A 43 20.82 -5.90 -13.68
C ASN A 43 21.35 -6.93 -12.67
N ALA A 44 21.30 -8.21 -13.06
CA ALA A 44 21.69 -9.34 -12.22
C ALA A 44 23.12 -9.21 -11.67
N THR A 45 24.04 -8.60 -12.42
CA THR A 45 25.45 -8.42 -12.04
C THR A 45 25.69 -7.37 -10.95
N ASN A 46 24.64 -6.67 -10.49
CA ASN A 46 24.72 -5.77 -9.33
C ASN A 46 24.39 -6.46 -7.99
N TRP A 47 24.08 -7.76 -8.04
CA TRP A 47 23.70 -8.56 -6.89
C TRP A 47 24.71 -9.69 -6.70
N ASP A 48 25.00 -10.02 -5.45
CA ASP A 48 25.83 -11.17 -5.14
C ASP A 48 25.24 -12.47 -5.72
N GLY A 49 26.09 -13.26 -6.38
CA GLY A 49 25.65 -14.45 -7.10
C GLY A 49 25.07 -14.17 -8.49
N ASP A 50 25.18 -12.95 -9.00
CA ASP A 50 24.81 -12.55 -10.37
C ASP A 50 23.36 -12.90 -10.74
N ALA A 51 22.44 -12.71 -9.79
CA ALA A 51 21.02 -13.02 -9.94
C ALA A 51 20.14 -11.91 -9.32
N VAL A 52 19.09 -11.50 -10.05
CA VAL A 52 18.12 -10.51 -9.52
C VAL A 52 17.30 -11.15 -8.39
N PRO A 53 17.14 -10.49 -7.22
CA PRO A 53 16.34 -11.01 -6.12
C PRO A 53 14.88 -11.28 -6.51
N GLY A 54 14.34 -12.38 -6.00
CA GLY A 54 12.95 -12.80 -6.17
C GLY A 54 12.15 -12.85 -4.85
N PRO A 55 10.91 -13.38 -4.89
CA PRO A 55 9.96 -13.30 -3.78
C PRO A 55 10.39 -13.95 -2.47
N ASP A 56 11.32 -14.90 -2.51
CA ASP A 56 11.78 -15.63 -1.32
C ASP A 56 13.04 -15.00 -0.67
N ASP A 57 13.59 -13.96 -1.29
CA ASP A 57 14.89 -13.39 -0.91
C ASP A 57 14.76 -12.24 0.08
N ASP A 58 15.62 -12.28 1.11
CA ASP A 58 15.82 -11.18 2.05
C ASP A 58 16.92 -10.26 1.51
N VAL A 59 16.54 -9.10 0.98
CA VAL A 59 17.44 -8.20 0.23
C VAL A 59 18.14 -7.20 1.13
N VAL A 60 19.45 -6.99 0.91
CA VAL A 60 20.24 -5.98 1.61
C VAL A 60 20.92 -5.05 0.61
N ILE A 61 20.73 -3.74 0.77
CA ILE A 61 21.44 -2.70 0.04
C ILE A 61 22.11 -1.79 1.06
N ASN A 62 23.40 -2.00 1.30
CA ASN A 62 24.12 -1.34 2.38
C ASN A 62 25.57 -0.97 2.02
N VAL A 63 25.76 -0.39 0.84
CA VAL A 63 27.09 0.01 0.37
C VAL A 63 27.49 1.39 0.89
N SER A 64 28.80 1.60 1.06
CA SER A 64 29.37 2.80 1.69
C SER A 64 29.23 4.07 0.85
N SER A 65 28.98 3.96 -0.46
CA SER A 65 28.70 5.11 -1.32
C SER A 65 27.23 5.50 -1.21
N ASN A 66 26.92 6.80 -1.19
CA ASN A 66 25.54 7.24 -1.39
C ASN A 66 25.18 7.10 -2.88
N LEU A 67 24.55 5.98 -3.25
CA LEU A 67 24.05 5.72 -4.60
C LEU A 67 22.53 5.55 -4.57
N THR A 68 21.91 5.70 -5.74
CA THR A 68 20.47 5.46 -5.92
C THR A 68 20.27 4.19 -6.74
N VAL A 69 19.76 3.13 -6.10
CA VAL A 69 19.33 1.91 -6.79
C VAL A 69 17.99 2.18 -7.47
N SER A 70 17.89 1.88 -8.76
CA SER A 70 16.71 2.16 -9.59
C SER A 70 15.99 0.88 -10.00
N SER A 71 14.68 0.78 -9.71
CA SER A 71 13.81 -0.29 -10.21
C SER A 71 12.88 0.23 -11.30
N SER A 72 12.87 -0.43 -12.46
CA SER A 72 12.05 -0.05 -13.62
C SER A 72 10.98 -1.08 -14.02
N ALA A 73 10.84 -2.15 -13.26
CA ALA A 73 9.87 -3.23 -13.50
C ALA A 73 9.24 -3.69 -12.19
N ASP A 74 8.26 -4.60 -12.28
CA ASP A 74 7.70 -5.23 -11.10
C ASP A 74 8.78 -6.00 -10.33
N VAL A 75 8.89 -5.71 -9.04
CA VAL A 75 9.79 -6.36 -8.09
C VAL A 75 8.94 -6.91 -6.96
N THR A 76 9.19 -8.15 -6.60
CA THR A 76 8.62 -8.77 -5.39
C THR A 76 9.75 -9.48 -4.68
N VAL A 77 9.98 -9.10 -3.43
CA VAL A 77 10.96 -9.73 -2.54
C VAL A 77 10.32 -10.10 -1.22
N LYS A 78 11.03 -10.89 -0.44
CA LYS A 78 10.56 -11.24 0.90
C LYS A 78 10.65 -10.03 1.81
N SER A 79 11.86 -9.47 1.95
CA SER A 79 12.12 -8.26 2.72
C SER A 79 13.23 -7.39 2.10
N LEU A 80 13.33 -6.14 2.52
CA LEU A 80 14.35 -5.18 2.07
C LEU A 80 14.98 -4.43 3.26
N GLN A 81 16.30 -4.49 3.38
CA GLN A 81 17.09 -3.64 4.27
C GLN A 81 17.94 -2.69 3.41
N CYS A 82 17.44 -1.48 3.17
CA CYS A 82 18.10 -0.50 2.30
C CYS A 82 18.63 0.68 3.11
N SER A 83 19.94 0.90 3.14
CA SER A 83 20.55 2.12 3.70
C SER A 83 20.92 3.16 2.63
N ASN A 84 20.83 2.81 1.36
CA ASN A 84 21.07 3.70 0.22
C ASN A 84 19.75 4.27 -0.32
N ASP A 85 19.81 5.16 -1.32
CA ASP A 85 18.62 5.72 -1.94
C ASP A 85 17.96 4.68 -2.86
N LEU A 86 16.62 4.67 -2.90
CA LEU A 86 15.82 3.80 -3.74
C LEU A 86 14.91 4.64 -4.66
N ALA A 87 15.04 4.44 -5.97
CA ALA A 87 14.19 5.03 -6.97
C ALA A 87 13.29 3.96 -7.63
N ILE A 88 11.97 4.10 -7.51
CA ILE A 88 11.00 3.26 -8.23
C ILE A 88 10.55 4.07 -9.44
N VAL A 89 11.08 3.74 -10.61
CA VAL A 89 10.83 4.45 -11.87
C VAL A 89 9.88 3.71 -12.79
N GLY A 90 9.51 2.47 -12.46
CA GLY A 90 8.53 1.67 -13.19
C GLY A 90 8.01 0.51 -12.35
N GLY A 91 6.79 0.06 -12.67
CA GLY A 91 6.16 -1.10 -12.04
C GLY A 91 5.77 -0.91 -10.57
N THR A 92 5.58 -2.05 -9.91
CA THR A 92 5.30 -2.17 -8.49
C THR A 92 6.52 -2.72 -7.75
N PHE A 93 6.91 -2.10 -6.65
CA PHE A 93 7.87 -2.66 -5.70
C PHE A 93 7.13 -3.25 -4.50
N GLY A 94 7.25 -4.57 -4.30
CA GLY A 94 6.52 -5.32 -3.28
C GLY A 94 7.41 -6.03 -2.28
N VAL A 95 7.04 -5.98 -0.99
CA VAL A 95 7.58 -6.85 0.07
C VAL A 95 6.46 -7.74 0.64
N THR A 96 6.81 -8.96 1.04
CA THR A 96 5.83 -10.02 1.32
C THR A 96 5.95 -10.66 2.70
N ALA A 97 7.03 -10.43 3.43
CA ALA A 97 7.23 -10.90 4.80
C ALA A 97 8.23 -10.03 5.56
N ASN A 98 8.28 -10.22 6.88
CA ASN A 98 9.27 -9.61 7.77
C ASN A 98 9.26 -8.07 7.77
N ALA A 99 10.17 -7.49 8.56
CA ALA A 99 10.42 -6.06 8.54
C ALA A 99 11.32 -5.68 7.36
N SER A 100 10.92 -4.65 6.65
CA SER A 100 11.66 -3.97 5.61
C SER A 100 11.82 -2.49 5.97
N ILE A 101 12.98 -1.93 5.65
CA ILE A 101 13.30 -0.53 5.91
C ILE A 101 14.01 0.09 4.70
N VAL A 102 13.64 1.32 4.38
CA VAL A 102 14.37 2.21 3.46
C VAL A 102 14.85 3.41 4.26
N GLN A 103 16.14 3.46 4.56
CA GLN A 103 16.77 4.54 5.34
C GLN A 103 17.28 5.68 4.45
N GLY A 104 17.71 5.39 3.23
CA GLY A 104 18.00 6.41 2.22
C GLY A 104 16.73 7.03 1.66
N ALA A 105 16.88 7.96 0.72
CA ALA A 105 15.76 8.63 0.10
C ALA A 105 14.92 7.65 -0.73
N LEU A 106 13.60 7.72 -0.59
CA LEU A 106 12.64 7.02 -1.45
C LEU A 106 12.09 8.00 -2.48
N THR A 107 12.33 7.75 -3.77
CA THR A 107 11.73 8.53 -4.87
C THR A 107 10.91 7.61 -5.76
N MET A 108 9.68 8.00 -6.07
CA MET A 108 8.80 7.25 -6.96
C MET A 108 8.37 8.12 -8.15
N SER A 109 8.34 7.52 -9.34
CA SER A 109 7.73 8.15 -10.51
C SER A 109 6.21 8.01 -10.46
N SER A 110 5.50 9.00 -11.01
CA SER A 110 4.03 8.94 -11.15
C SER A 110 3.61 7.68 -11.90
N GLY A 111 2.57 7.00 -11.43
CA GLY A 111 2.07 5.74 -11.99
C GLY A 111 2.77 4.47 -11.49
N THR A 112 3.77 4.58 -10.60
CA THR A 112 4.38 3.42 -9.93
C THR A 112 3.65 3.04 -8.65
N ALA A 113 3.96 1.88 -8.07
CA ALA A 113 3.36 1.43 -6.82
C ALA A 113 4.39 0.88 -5.81
N LEU A 114 4.11 1.07 -4.53
CA LEU A 114 4.80 0.47 -3.40
C LEU A 114 3.82 -0.39 -2.60
N SER A 115 4.17 -1.64 -2.33
CA SER A 115 3.28 -2.58 -1.64
C SER A 115 3.98 -3.33 -0.52
N ALA A 116 3.31 -3.37 0.64
CA ALA A 116 3.58 -4.34 1.69
C ALA A 116 2.39 -5.31 1.77
N SER A 117 2.66 -6.61 1.78
CA SER A 117 1.61 -7.63 1.79
C SER A 117 1.92 -8.78 2.75
N GLY A 118 0.89 -9.33 3.38
CA GLY A 118 1.00 -10.48 4.29
C GLY A 118 1.10 -10.10 5.77
N GLY A 119 0.61 -10.99 6.63
CA GLY A 119 0.63 -10.80 8.07
C GLY A 119 2.05 -10.82 8.62
N GLY A 120 2.39 -9.86 9.47
CA GLY A 120 3.75 -9.72 10.02
C GLY A 120 4.74 -9.02 9.10
N THR A 121 4.30 -8.58 7.91
CA THR A 121 5.08 -7.74 7.00
C THR A 121 5.01 -6.28 7.42
N SER A 122 6.14 -5.60 7.49
CA SER A 122 6.17 -4.14 7.63
C SER A 122 7.16 -3.53 6.66
N LEU A 123 6.80 -2.44 5.99
CA LEU A 123 7.72 -1.62 5.20
C LEU A 123 7.70 -0.19 5.72
N THR A 124 8.85 0.30 6.18
CA THR A 124 9.00 1.68 6.66
C THR A 124 10.06 2.41 5.85
N ALA A 125 9.68 3.50 5.19
CA ALA A 125 10.65 4.44 4.60
C ALA A 125 10.87 5.59 5.59
N ILE A 126 12.06 5.68 6.17
CA ILE A 126 12.39 6.68 7.20
C ILE A 126 13.22 7.85 6.66
N GLY A 127 13.75 7.71 5.44
CA GLY A 127 14.50 8.75 4.76
C GLY A 127 13.62 9.88 4.23
N PRO A 128 14.17 10.79 3.42
CA PRO A 128 13.37 11.74 2.66
C PRO A 128 12.54 11.02 1.59
N ASP A 129 11.26 11.35 1.51
CA ASP A 129 10.32 10.67 0.61
C ASP A 129 9.74 11.65 -0.41
N ASN A 130 9.72 11.27 -1.68
CA ASN A 130 8.85 11.85 -2.69
C ASN A 130 8.11 10.74 -3.42
N VAL A 131 6.80 10.66 -3.18
CA VAL A 131 5.93 9.59 -3.71
C VAL A 131 4.76 10.17 -4.52
N ASP A 132 4.93 11.39 -5.04
CA ASP A 132 3.92 12.07 -5.84
C ASP A 132 3.45 11.23 -7.04
N GLY A 133 2.13 11.16 -7.22
CA GLY A 133 1.48 10.42 -8.29
C GLY A 133 1.65 8.89 -8.20
N SER A 134 2.19 8.36 -7.11
CA SER A 134 2.36 6.92 -6.91
C SER A 134 1.18 6.27 -6.19
N THR A 135 1.17 4.96 -6.13
CA THR A 135 0.17 4.17 -5.40
C THR A 135 0.81 3.46 -4.21
N LEU A 136 0.18 3.49 -3.04
CA LEU A 136 0.66 2.86 -1.81
C LEU A 136 -0.34 1.82 -1.31
N TYR A 137 0.13 0.59 -1.08
CA TYR A 137 -0.69 -0.54 -0.64
C TYR A 137 -0.16 -1.21 0.62
N ALA A 138 -1.01 -1.35 1.63
CA ALA A 138 -0.82 -2.22 2.79
C ALA A 138 -1.90 -3.32 2.77
N ASN A 139 -1.52 -4.57 2.49
CA ASN A 139 -2.46 -5.65 2.21
C ASN A 139 -2.29 -6.85 3.15
N GLY A 140 -3.40 -7.53 3.46
CA GLY A 140 -3.37 -8.85 4.11
C GLY A 140 -2.72 -8.88 5.50
N GLY A 141 -2.87 -7.82 6.30
CA GLY A 141 -2.28 -7.70 7.64
C GLY A 141 -0.93 -6.99 7.69
N ALA A 142 -0.48 -6.41 6.57
CA ALA A 142 0.80 -5.72 6.48
C ALA A 142 0.71 -4.26 6.95
N THR A 143 1.85 -3.70 7.39
CA THR A 143 1.99 -2.26 7.64
C THR A 143 2.89 -1.60 6.58
N LEU A 144 2.44 -0.51 5.97
CA LEU A 144 3.27 0.39 5.17
C LEU A 144 3.30 1.76 5.86
N SER A 145 4.48 2.28 6.16
CA SER A 145 4.62 3.57 6.83
C SER A 145 5.70 4.46 6.20
N LEU A 146 5.33 5.71 5.95
CA LEU A 146 6.23 6.77 5.52
C LEU A 146 6.14 7.92 6.54
N PRO A 147 6.80 7.80 7.71
CA PRO A 147 6.72 8.78 8.79
C PRO A 147 7.28 10.17 8.46
N ALA A 148 8.08 10.32 7.41
CA ALA A 148 8.65 11.59 7.00
C ALA A 148 7.86 12.30 5.87
N LEU A 149 6.90 11.61 5.23
CA LEU A 149 6.12 12.16 4.12
C LEU A 149 5.22 13.31 4.59
N ARG A 150 5.48 14.52 4.08
CA ARG A 150 4.75 15.75 4.47
C ARG A 150 3.69 16.18 3.47
N SER A 151 3.90 15.86 2.19
CA SER A 151 3.01 16.22 1.09
C SER A 151 2.83 15.05 0.12
N TYR A 152 1.67 15.00 -0.52
CA TYR A 152 1.40 14.10 -1.63
C TYR A 152 0.63 14.86 -2.70
N LEU A 153 1.17 14.90 -3.91
CA LEU A 153 0.54 15.47 -5.09
C LEU A 153 0.23 14.37 -6.10
N LYS A 154 -1.01 14.30 -6.54
CA LYS A 154 -1.41 13.59 -7.75
C LYS A 154 -1.77 14.62 -8.83
N ASP A 155 -0.96 14.71 -9.87
CA ASP A 155 -1.09 15.66 -10.98
C ASP A 155 -1.35 14.99 -12.36
N GLY A 156 -1.18 13.68 -12.45
CA GLY A 156 -1.43 12.89 -13.66
C GLY A 156 -2.91 12.55 -13.90
N CYS A 157 -3.24 12.10 -15.12
CA CYS A 157 -4.61 11.72 -15.48
C CYS A 157 -5.03 10.33 -14.98
N ALA A 158 -4.07 9.43 -14.78
CA ALA A 158 -4.30 8.12 -14.20
C ALA A 158 -4.74 8.24 -12.74
N GLY A 159 -5.59 7.31 -12.30
CA GLY A 159 -6.00 7.22 -10.91
C GLY A 159 -4.88 6.66 -10.04
N THR A 160 -4.77 7.13 -8.81
CA THR A 160 -3.82 6.60 -7.82
C THR A 160 -4.56 6.19 -6.56
N THR A 161 -3.96 5.28 -5.80
CA THR A 161 -4.59 4.73 -4.60
C THR A 161 -3.65 4.76 -3.40
N LEU A 162 -4.18 5.19 -2.26
CA LEU A 162 -3.60 5.01 -0.94
C LEU A 162 -4.52 4.04 -0.18
N GLN A 163 -4.11 2.79 0.01
CA GLN A 163 -5.00 1.76 0.53
C GLN A 163 -4.38 0.91 1.63
N ALA A 164 -5.23 0.58 2.62
CA ALA A 164 -5.03 -0.51 3.54
C ALA A 164 -6.20 -1.50 3.40
N SER A 165 -5.91 -2.78 3.09
CA SER A 165 -6.93 -3.79 2.82
C SER A 165 -6.67 -5.10 3.57
N GLY A 166 -7.69 -5.58 4.29
CA GLY A 166 -7.61 -6.78 5.12
C GLY A 166 -7.34 -6.47 6.60
N ALA A 167 -7.79 -7.38 7.47
CA ALA A 167 -7.70 -7.22 8.91
C ALA A 167 -6.25 -7.01 9.37
N GLY A 168 -6.01 -5.94 10.14
CA GLY A 168 -4.68 -5.60 10.65
C GLY A 168 -3.78 -4.89 9.63
N SER A 169 -4.23 -4.67 8.39
CA SER A 169 -3.47 -3.87 7.43
C SER A 169 -3.47 -2.40 7.84
N VAL A 170 -2.32 -1.73 7.75
CA VAL A 170 -2.18 -0.32 8.11
C VAL A 170 -1.35 0.43 7.08
N LEU A 171 -1.90 1.50 6.51
CA LEU A 171 -1.14 2.51 5.78
C LEU A 171 -1.01 3.75 6.69
N ALA A 172 0.20 4.03 7.18
CA ALA A 172 0.45 5.09 8.15
C ALA A 172 1.31 6.21 7.55
N LEU A 173 0.72 7.40 7.39
CA LEU A 173 1.37 8.62 6.90
C LEU A 173 1.24 9.73 7.96
N PRO A 174 1.81 9.54 9.17
CA PRO A 174 1.49 10.37 10.34
C PRO A 174 1.97 11.82 10.24
N ALA A 175 2.92 12.13 9.35
CA ALA A 175 3.42 13.49 9.12
C ALA A 175 2.80 14.16 7.89
N LEU A 176 1.89 13.49 7.17
CA LEU A 176 1.28 14.05 5.97
C LEU A 176 0.35 15.19 6.35
N THR A 177 0.64 16.38 5.86
CA THR A 177 -0.10 17.61 6.17
C THR A 177 -0.87 18.16 4.96
N ASN A 178 -0.42 17.83 3.75
CA ASN A 178 -0.98 18.32 2.50
C ASN A 178 -1.21 17.19 1.50
N LEU A 179 -2.44 17.01 1.03
CA LEU A 179 -2.82 15.99 0.05
C LEU A 179 -3.64 16.66 -1.05
N VAL A 180 -3.09 16.68 -2.26
CA VAL A 180 -3.70 17.37 -3.41
C VAL A 180 -3.84 16.40 -4.58
N ALA A 181 -5.06 16.28 -5.10
CA ALA A 181 -5.34 15.52 -6.31
C ALA A 181 -5.73 16.47 -7.45
N ALA A 182 -4.75 17.22 -7.94
CA ALA A 182 -4.87 18.14 -9.05
C ALA A 182 -5.07 17.36 -10.36
N THR A 183 -6.32 17.03 -10.69
CA THR A 183 -6.63 16.45 -11.99
C THR A 183 -6.41 17.51 -13.07
N PRO A 184 -5.67 17.21 -14.16
CA PRO A 184 -5.56 18.12 -15.30
C PRO A 184 -6.96 18.54 -15.80
N SER A 185 -7.08 19.73 -16.40
CA SER A 185 -8.34 20.26 -16.95
C SER A 185 -8.96 19.45 -18.09
N VAL A 186 -8.45 18.24 -18.34
CA VAL A 186 -8.93 17.30 -19.35
C VAL A 186 -10.03 16.45 -18.73
N TYR A 187 -11.20 16.41 -19.38
CA TYR A 187 -12.33 15.58 -18.97
C TYR A 187 -11.94 14.10 -18.90
N GLY A 188 -12.38 13.41 -17.85
CA GLY A 188 -12.23 11.96 -17.70
C GLY A 188 -10.98 11.49 -16.94
N CYS A 189 -10.14 12.39 -16.44
CA CYS A 189 -9.06 12.01 -15.55
C CYS A 189 -9.58 11.47 -14.22
N ALA A 190 -9.01 10.34 -13.77
CA ALA A 190 -9.38 9.73 -12.51
C ALA A 190 -8.72 10.48 -11.33
N GLY A 191 -9.40 10.50 -10.18
CA GLY A 191 -8.92 11.14 -8.95
C GLY A 191 -8.01 10.26 -8.10
N LEU A 192 -7.73 10.72 -6.89
CA LEU A 192 -7.05 9.94 -5.86
C LEU A 192 -8.09 9.16 -5.04
N SER A 193 -7.83 7.88 -4.80
CA SER A 193 -8.63 7.05 -3.88
C SER A 193 -7.88 6.79 -2.59
N VAL A 194 -8.49 7.09 -1.44
CA VAL A 194 -7.99 6.77 -0.10
C VAL A 194 -8.93 5.72 0.49
N GLN A 195 -8.45 4.49 0.68
CA GLN A 195 -9.33 3.35 0.93
C GLN A 195 -8.87 2.50 2.12
N ALA A 196 -9.73 2.38 3.12
CA ALA A 196 -9.62 1.39 4.19
C ALA A 196 -10.66 0.29 3.94
N LEU A 197 -10.21 -0.93 3.68
CA LEU A 197 -11.07 -2.04 3.24
C LEU A 197 -10.91 -3.27 4.16
N ALA A 198 -12.01 -3.98 4.39
CA ALA A 198 -12.02 -5.29 5.06
C ALA A 198 -11.22 -5.35 6.39
N GLY A 199 -11.31 -4.32 7.23
CA GLY A 199 -10.60 -4.22 8.51
C GLY A 199 -9.22 -3.55 8.44
N GLY A 200 -8.88 -2.95 7.30
CA GLY A 200 -7.66 -2.16 7.13
C GLY A 200 -7.80 -0.73 7.67
N GLN A 201 -6.68 -0.06 7.93
CA GLN A 201 -6.67 1.31 8.47
C GLN A 201 -5.74 2.21 7.67
N VAL A 202 -6.24 3.37 7.26
CA VAL A 202 -5.43 4.44 6.64
C VAL A 202 -5.34 5.60 7.61
N LEU A 203 -4.14 5.89 8.08
CA LEU A 203 -3.87 6.86 9.15
C LEU A 203 -3.20 8.11 8.58
N LEU A 204 -3.97 9.17 8.37
CA LEU A 204 -3.52 10.50 7.91
C LEU A 204 -3.72 11.52 9.03
N THR A 205 -3.27 11.17 10.23
CA THR A 205 -3.65 11.83 11.49
C THR A 205 -3.24 13.30 11.59
N SER A 206 -2.33 13.78 10.74
CA SER A 206 -1.87 15.18 10.72
C SER A 206 -2.34 15.96 9.48
N LEU A 207 -3.24 15.38 8.67
CA LEU A 207 -3.68 16.00 7.43
C LEU A 207 -4.49 17.27 7.71
N MET A 208 -3.99 18.40 7.23
CA MET A 208 -4.62 19.72 7.41
C MET A 208 -5.25 20.25 6.13
N ASN A 209 -4.66 19.93 4.97
CA ASN A 209 -5.14 20.38 3.67
C ASN A 209 -5.47 19.21 2.74
N LEU A 210 -6.68 19.24 2.18
CA LEU A 210 -7.18 18.29 1.18
C LEU A 210 -7.89 19.05 0.07
N ASP A 211 -7.41 18.90 -1.17
CA ASP A 211 -7.99 19.54 -2.35
C ASP A 211 -7.91 18.65 -3.60
N GLY A 212 -8.68 19.00 -4.62
CA GLY A 212 -8.76 18.28 -5.89
C GLY A 212 -9.79 17.17 -5.89
N THR A 213 -9.65 16.21 -6.81
CA THR A 213 -10.59 15.08 -6.94
C THR A 213 -10.14 13.92 -6.05
N VAL A 214 -10.72 13.81 -4.85
CA VAL A 214 -10.34 12.84 -3.82
C VAL A 214 -11.56 12.02 -3.36
N SER A 215 -11.45 10.70 -3.39
CA SER A 215 -12.46 9.78 -2.86
C SER A 215 -11.93 9.05 -1.63
N VAL A 216 -12.52 9.32 -0.48
CA VAL A 216 -12.23 8.64 0.79
C VAL A 216 -13.29 7.58 1.05
N LEU A 217 -12.87 6.34 1.28
CA LEU A 217 -13.74 5.20 1.53
C LEU A 217 -13.24 4.38 2.73
N ALA A 218 -14.11 4.17 3.70
CA ALA A 218 -13.97 3.13 4.71
C ALA A 218 -15.08 2.09 4.50
N ASP A 219 -14.71 0.85 4.11
CA ASP A 219 -15.64 -0.22 3.78
C ASP A 219 -15.34 -1.50 4.59
N GLY A 220 -16.28 -1.92 5.42
CA GLY A 220 -16.18 -3.12 6.23
C GLY A 220 -15.92 -2.86 7.71
N THR A 221 -16.25 -3.83 8.55
CA THR A 221 -16.01 -3.76 10.00
C THR A 221 -14.53 -3.52 10.31
N ASN A 222 -14.25 -2.60 11.25
CA ASN A 222 -12.90 -2.16 11.63
C ASN A 222 -12.11 -1.49 10.50
N SER A 223 -12.71 -1.20 9.35
CA SER A 223 -12.09 -0.37 8.34
C SER A 223 -12.12 1.09 8.79
N VAL A 224 -10.96 1.74 8.89
CA VAL A 224 -10.86 3.11 9.40
C VAL A 224 -10.05 3.99 8.46
N VAL A 225 -10.59 5.15 8.08
CA VAL A 225 -9.77 6.26 7.58
C VAL A 225 -9.73 7.35 8.64
N ASP A 226 -8.55 7.66 9.15
CA ASP A 226 -8.32 8.67 10.18
C ASP A 226 -7.80 9.97 9.57
N LEU A 227 -8.60 11.02 9.65
CA LEU A 227 -8.34 12.38 9.19
C LEU A 227 -8.47 13.39 10.36
N SER A 228 -8.06 12.99 11.57
CA SER A 228 -8.41 13.69 12.82
C SER A 228 -8.05 15.18 12.91
N GLN A 229 -7.07 15.64 12.13
CA GLN A 229 -6.65 17.06 12.11
C GLN A 229 -7.24 17.87 10.94
N LEU A 230 -8.08 17.26 10.09
CA LEU A 230 -8.67 17.95 8.96
C LEU A 230 -9.77 18.91 9.47
N THR A 231 -9.53 20.22 9.34
CA THR A 231 -10.42 21.26 9.87
C THR A 231 -11.39 21.82 8.84
N ALA A 232 -11.04 21.76 7.56
CA ALA A 232 -11.90 22.15 6.46
C ALA A 232 -11.67 21.28 5.22
N VAL A 233 -12.72 21.10 4.42
CA VAL A 233 -12.60 20.57 3.06
C VAL A 233 -13.02 21.67 2.10
N THR A 234 -12.08 22.09 1.26
CA THR A 234 -12.29 23.10 0.23
C THR A 234 -11.77 22.54 -1.09
N ALA A 235 -12.47 21.53 -1.64
CA ALA A 235 -12.10 20.84 -2.87
C ALA A 235 -12.33 21.73 -4.13
N THR A 236 -11.80 22.95 -4.10
CA THR A 236 -11.98 24.00 -5.11
C THR A 236 -11.47 23.62 -6.50
N ASN A 237 -10.50 22.69 -6.57
CA ASN A 237 -9.91 22.20 -7.81
C ASN A 237 -10.42 20.81 -8.21
N GLY A 238 -11.59 20.40 -7.72
CA GLY A 238 -12.17 19.09 -8.05
C GLY A 238 -13.46 18.80 -7.28
N THR A 239 -13.63 17.53 -6.89
CA THR A 239 -14.72 17.12 -5.99
C THR A 239 -14.18 16.12 -4.98
N ALA A 240 -14.54 16.30 -3.71
CA ALA A 240 -14.21 15.34 -2.67
C ALA A 240 -15.41 14.45 -2.33
N SER A 241 -15.17 13.20 -1.94
CA SER A 241 -16.20 12.35 -1.34
C SER A 241 -15.65 11.65 -0.12
N PHE A 242 -16.46 11.52 0.91
CA PHE A 242 -16.15 10.78 2.14
C PHE A 242 -17.27 9.80 2.38
N THR A 243 -16.95 8.52 2.28
CA THR A 243 -17.92 7.43 2.37
C THR A 243 -17.51 6.44 3.45
N ALA A 244 -18.42 6.18 4.38
CA ALA A 244 -18.31 5.07 5.32
C ALA A 244 -19.44 4.08 5.07
N GLN A 245 -19.11 2.81 4.83
CA GLN A 245 -20.09 1.78 4.49
C GLN A 245 -19.75 0.41 5.11
N ASN A 246 -20.77 -0.44 5.25
CA ASN A 246 -20.66 -1.82 5.75
C ASN A 246 -19.91 -1.96 7.11
N GLY A 247 -20.10 -1.02 8.03
CA GLY A 247 -19.44 -0.99 9.34
C GLY A 247 -18.08 -0.27 9.36
N GLY A 248 -17.73 0.44 8.28
CA GLY A 248 -16.54 1.27 8.19
C GLY A 248 -16.66 2.56 9.00
N THR A 249 -15.54 3.21 9.26
CA THR A 249 -15.48 4.49 9.98
C THR A 249 -14.56 5.48 9.28
N VAL A 250 -15.04 6.72 9.10
CA VAL A 250 -14.20 7.86 8.70
C VAL A 250 -14.18 8.86 9.87
N LEU A 251 -13.00 9.16 10.40
CA LEU A 251 -12.81 10.07 11.54
C LEU A 251 -12.40 11.46 11.05
N MET A 252 -13.25 12.45 11.27
CA MET A 252 -12.99 13.87 10.99
C MET A 252 -13.44 14.78 12.18
N PRO A 253 -13.04 14.48 13.43
CA PRO A 253 -13.50 15.18 14.62
C PRO A 253 -13.24 16.69 14.65
N ALA A 254 -12.21 17.17 13.96
CA ALA A 254 -11.86 18.58 13.90
C ALA A 254 -12.54 19.34 12.75
N LEU A 255 -13.32 18.67 11.89
CA LEU A 255 -13.87 19.27 10.67
C LEU A 255 -14.98 20.25 10.98
N VAL A 256 -14.77 21.53 10.66
CA VAL A 256 -15.71 22.63 10.95
C VAL A 256 -16.50 23.06 9.72
N ALA A 257 -15.90 22.98 8.53
CA ALA A 257 -16.51 23.46 7.30
C ALA A 257 -16.25 22.52 6.11
N VAL A 258 -17.27 22.33 5.28
CA VAL A 258 -17.20 21.52 4.06
C VAL A 258 -17.76 22.29 2.87
N GLN A 259 -17.00 22.30 1.78
CA GLN A 259 -17.38 22.84 0.48
C GLN A 259 -16.91 21.91 -0.64
N TYR A 260 -17.74 21.74 -1.68
CA TYR A 260 -17.45 20.89 -2.85
C TYR A 260 -17.19 19.40 -2.50
N ALA A 261 -17.79 18.90 -1.42
CA ALA A 261 -17.65 17.51 -1.02
C ALA A 261 -18.97 16.80 -0.71
N SER A 262 -19.02 15.51 -1.00
CA SER A 262 -20.09 14.61 -0.58
C SER A 262 -19.72 13.85 0.69
N LEU A 263 -20.66 13.73 1.63
CA LEU A 263 -20.56 13.01 2.88
C LEU A 263 -21.63 11.90 2.90
N ASN A 264 -21.23 10.64 2.84
CA ASN A 264 -22.13 9.50 2.72
C ASN A 264 -21.85 8.47 3.82
N VAL A 265 -22.88 8.07 4.55
CA VAL A 265 -22.79 6.98 5.53
C VAL A 265 -23.90 5.95 5.31
N SER A 266 -23.52 4.67 5.29
CA SER A 266 -24.46 3.56 5.09
C SER A 266 -24.11 2.30 5.87
N GLY A 267 -25.07 1.39 6.04
CA GLY A 267 -24.80 0.02 6.53
C GLY A 267 -24.16 -0.06 7.92
N GLY A 268 -24.61 0.73 8.91
CA GLY A 268 -24.11 0.66 10.28
C GLY A 268 -22.76 1.35 10.50
N SER A 269 -22.38 2.22 9.57
CA SER A 269 -21.07 2.88 9.54
C SER A 269 -21.07 4.22 10.28
N VAL A 270 -19.89 4.78 10.51
CA VAL A 270 -19.73 6.05 11.22
C VAL A 270 -18.93 7.03 10.38
N LEU A 271 -19.44 8.25 10.26
CA LEU A 271 -18.69 9.39 9.78
C LEU A 271 -18.68 10.43 10.90
N SER A 272 -17.54 10.56 11.59
CA SER A 272 -17.44 11.36 12.82
C SER A 272 -17.10 12.81 12.50
N LEU A 273 -18.01 13.72 12.83
CA LEU A 273 -18.05 15.15 12.54
C LEU A 273 -18.57 16.04 13.69
N PRO A 274 -18.19 15.83 14.97
CA PRO A 274 -18.74 16.58 16.11
C PRO A 274 -18.51 18.10 16.06
N ALA A 275 -17.52 18.56 15.28
CA ALA A 275 -17.19 19.97 15.13
C ALA A 275 -17.86 20.65 13.91
N LEU A 276 -18.61 19.92 13.06
CA LEU A 276 -19.11 20.46 11.79
C LEU A 276 -20.16 21.55 12.04
N ARG A 277 -19.92 22.73 11.46
CA ARG A 277 -20.80 23.90 11.59
C ARG A 277 -21.33 24.42 10.26
N SER A 278 -20.66 24.09 9.15
CA SER A 278 -21.05 24.57 7.81
C SER A 278 -20.87 23.50 6.75
N TYR A 279 -21.90 23.32 5.93
CA TYR A 279 -21.88 22.48 4.73
C TYR A 279 -22.47 23.28 3.57
N LEU A 280 -21.61 23.67 2.63
CA LEU A 280 -21.99 24.48 1.48
C LEU A 280 -22.08 23.63 0.22
N LYS A 281 -23.29 23.59 -0.34
CA LYS A 281 -23.58 23.00 -1.65
C LYS A 281 -23.52 24.08 -2.72
N ASP A 282 -22.35 24.67 -2.90
CA ASP A 282 -22.15 25.64 -3.98
C ASP A 282 -21.57 24.88 -5.19
N GLY A 283 -22.24 24.91 -6.33
CA GLY A 283 -21.82 24.23 -7.58
C GLY A 283 -22.92 23.36 -8.23
N CYS A 284 -22.89 23.23 -9.56
CA CYS A 284 -23.85 22.43 -10.33
C CYS A 284 -23.66 20.90 -10.19
N ALA A 285 -22.58 20.44 -9.54
CA ALA A 285 -22.33 19.03 -9.26
C ALA A 285 -23.04 18.64 -7.96
N GLY A 286 -23.92 17.64 -8.02
CA GLY A 286 -24.76 17.21 -6.91
C GLY A 286 -23.98 16.61 -5.75
N THR A 287 -23.46 17.45 -4.84
CA THR A 287 -22.93 16.97 -3.56
C THR A 287 -24.07 16.45 -2.68
N THR A 288 -23.77 15.43 -1.88
CA THR A 288 -24.72 14.73 -1.02
C THR A 288 -24.26 14.79 0.44
N LEU A 289 -25.22 14.98 1.34
CA LEU A 289 -25.06 14.72 2.77
C LEU A 289 -26.12 13.66 3.12
N GLN A 290 -25.71 12.41 3.28
CA GLN A 290 -26.63 11.29 3.38
C GLN A 290 -26.24 10.32 4.50
N ALA A 291 -27.21 9.94 5.31
CA ALA A 291 -27.14 8.78 6.20
C ALA A 291 -28.26 7.79 5.84
N SER A 292 -27.92 6.52 5.65
CA SER A 292 -28.89 5.47 5.27
C SER A 292 -28.62 4.12 5.93
N GLY A 293 -29.65 3.31 6.14
CA GLY A 293 -29.52 2.02 6.83
C GLY A 293 -29.43 2.12 8.35
N ALA A 294 -29.76 1.01 9.03
CA ALA A 294 -29.79 0.96 10.49
C ALA A 294 -28.39 1.11 11.09
N GLY A 295 -28.28 1.88 12.17
CA GLY A 295 -27.03 2.09 12.91
C GLY A 295 -26.02 3.03 12.24
N SER A 296 -26.34 3.59 11.06
CA SER A 296 -25.48 4.56 10.40
C SER A 296 -25.52 5.91 11.12
N VAL A 297 -24.34 6.49 11.38
CA VAL A 297 -24.21 7.70 12.20
C VAL A 297 -23.39 8.77 11.49
N LEU A 298 -23.96 9.97 11.45
CA LEU A 298 -23.26 11.21 11.16
C LEU A 298 -23.28 12.04 12.46
N ALA A 299 -22.17 12.07 13.20
CA ALA A 299 -22.12 12.61 14.56
C ALA A 299 -20.79 13.26 14.90
#